data_AF-A0A1Y4WDB9-F1
#
_entry.id   AF-A0A1Y4WDB9-F1
#
_cell.length_a   1.000
_cell.length_b   1.000
_cell.length_c   1.000
_cell.angle_alpha   90.00
_cell.angle_beta   90.00
_cell.angle_gamma   90.00
#
_symmetry.space_group_name_H-M   'P 1'
#
loop_
_entity.id
_entity.type
_entity.pdbx_description
1 polymer ?
#
loop_
_entity_poly.entity_id
_entity_poly.type
_entity_poly.pdbx_seq_one_letter_code
_entity_poly.pdbx_strand_id
1 'polypeptide(L)'
;MHMASVAKHIRKLRLERGLTQEELAERLHVTRQAVSNWERSAAQPDLDTLQAIAAALGVEVTEVIYGTPPPAAVTGAVRRRWLITGALAVLGAAVLIYLVYLLAFSNGAVGTRRDGFRYQLEDGAYHTTVYTLTDPRTVEVELSDPSSSIGSVLYQNDKGCSITVSGLEQLNGRWVVTFQAEGALNRLGGRLVSGCYEERADDSLSSFRVEAADGLSLTTAVGGQSWAGELADIQPLGRTGNDFSFYLFPSGLEDEPESGTASLTVEGLIDFRTWRNWRFWG
;
A
#
# COMPACT_ATOMS: atom_id res chain seq x y z
N MET A 1 40.68 -27.43 20.36
CA MET A 1 40.44 -28.87 20.09
C MET A 1 39.86 -29.50 21.36
N HIS A 2 38.56 -29.77 21.42
CA HIS A 2 37.93 -30.22 22.67
C HIS A 2 38.18 -31.72 22.91
N MET A 3 38.97 -32.01 23.94
CA MET A 3 39.35 -33.35 24.44
C MET A 3 38.17 -34.32 24.63
N ALA A 4 37.01 -33.80 25.02
CA ALA A 4 35.79 -34.58 25.23
C ALA A 4 35.29 -35.29 23.96
N SER A 5 35.67 -34.83 22.77
CA SER A 5 35.24 -35.43 21.50
C SER A 5 35.99 -36.72 21.19
N VAL A 6 37.32 -36.76 21.38
CA VAL A 6 38.18 -37.92 21.06
C VAL A 6 37.83 -39.12 21.93
N ALA A 7 37.67 -38.91 23.23
CA ALA A 7 37.24 -39.94 24.18
C ALA A 7 35.91 -40.61 23.76
N LYS A 8 34.96 -39.79 23.31
CA LYS A 8 33.65 -40.25 22.79
C LYS A 8 33.81 -41.03 21.49
N HIS A 9 34.70 -40.61 20.60
CA HIS A 9 34.95 -41.31 19.34
C HIS A 9 35.62 -42.67 19.55
N ILE A 10 36.65 -42.76 20.40
CA ILE A 10 37.30 -44.04 20.75
C ILE A 10 36.25 -45.02 21.28
N ARG A 11 35.45 -44.58 22.25
CA ARG A 11 34.37 -45.41 22.82
C ARG A 11 33.35 -45.84 21.77
N LYS A 12 32.90 -44.92 20.93
CA LYS A 12 31.93 -45.19 19.87
C LYS A 12 32.47 -46.24 18.88
N LEU A 13 33.67 -46.00 18.34
CA LEU A 13 34.31 -46.86 17.34
C LEU A 13 34.63 -48.25 17.91
N ARG A 14 35.03 -48.34 19.19
CA ARG A 14 35.22 -49.61 19.90
C ARG A 14 33.91 -50.41 19.97
N LEU A 15 32.82 -49.76 20.38
CA LEU A 15 31.51 -50.41 20.49
C LEU A 15 30.95 -50.84 19.13
N GLU A 16 31.16 -50.05 18.08
CA GLU A 16 30.77 -50.42 16.70
C GLU A 16 31.48 -51.68 16.20
N ARG A 17 32.64 -52.02 16.77
CA ARG A 17 33.41 -53.23 16.48
C ARG A 17 33.11 -54.39 17.42
N GLY A 18 32.19 -54.20 18.36
CA GLY A 18 31.84 -55.20 19.36
C GLY A 18 32.96 -55.51 20.36
N LEU A 19 33.97 -54.64 20.50
CA LEU A 19 35.10 -54.88 21.39
C LEU A 19 34.81 -54.39 22.81
N THR A 20 35.27 -55.13 23.82
CA THR A 20 35.36 -54.69 25.20
C THR A 20 36.59 -53.80 25.41
N GLN A 21 36.64 -53.06 26.53
CA GLN A 21 37.84 -52.26 26.86
C GLN A 21 39.08 -53.14 27.09
N GLU A 22 38.89 -54.38 27.55
CA GLU A 22 39.99 -55.34 27.72
C GLU A 22 40.53 -55.78 26.36
N GLU A 23 39.65 -56.18 25.44
CA GLU A 23 40.03 -56.62 24.10
C GLU A 23 40.73 -55.51 23.28
N LEU A 24 40.30 -54.26 23.44
CA LEU A 24 41.00 -53.13 22.81
C LEU A 24 42.37 -52.90 23.46
N ALA A 25 42.47 -53.06 24.78
CA ALA A 25 43.74 -52.90 25.50
C ALA A 25 44.74 -53.99 25.11
N GLU A 26 44.30 -55.24 24.97
CA GLU A 26 45.10 -56.37 24.48
C GLU A 26 45.65 -56.10 23.07
N ARG A 27 44.81 -55.62 22.15
CA ARG A 27 45.23 -55.27 20.77
C ARG A 27 46.24 -54.13 20.71
N LEU A 28 46.22 -53.24 21.70
CA LEU A 28 47.10 -52.07 21.79
C LEU A 28 48.33 -52.33 22.67
N HIS A 29 48.42 -53.51 23.30
CA HIS A 29 49.44 -53.84 24.30
C HIS A 29 49.50 -52.82 25.46
N VAL A 30 48.35 -52.34 25.91
CA VAL A 30 48.19 -51.43 27.05
C VAL A 30 47.29 -52.03 28.12
N THR A 31 47.15 -51.35 29.27
CA THR A 31 46.23 -51.79 30.31
C THR A 31 44.79 -51.38 29.98
N ARG A 32 43.80 -52.18 30.39
CA ARG A 32 42.37 -51.78 30.34
C ARG A 32 42.12 -50.42 31.00
N GLN A 33 42.86 -50.10 32.06
CA GLN A 33 42.76 -48.81 32.75
C GLN A 33 43.17 -47.65 31.85
N ALA A 34 44.18 -47.81 31.00
CA ALA A 34 44.58 -46.80 30.01
C ALA A 34 43.44 -46.50 29.03
N VAL A 35 42.83 -47.55 28.45
CA VAL A 35 41.65 -47.42 27.57
C VAL A 35 40.48 -46.75 28.28
N SER A 36 40.18 -47.15 29.52
CA SER A 36 39.13 -46.52 30.34
C SER A 36 39.43 -45.04 30.64
N ASN A 37 40.69 -44.68 30.86
CA ASN A 37 41.09 -43.30 31.10
C ASN A 37 40.93 -42.46 29.82
N TRP A 38 41.28 -43.00 28.64
CA TRP A 38 41.08 -42.31 27.37
C TRP A 38 39.59 -42.11 27.05
N GLU A 39 38.75 -43.14 27.24
CA GLU A 39 37.31 -43.06 26.97
C GLU A 39 36.53 -42.14 27.93
N ARG A 40 37.10 -41.85 29.12
CA ARG A 40 36.54 -40.93 30.11
C ARG A 40 37.19 -39.55 30.07
N SER A 41 38.07 -39.27 29.12
CA SER A 41 38.88 -38.05 29.06
C SER A 41 39.75 -37.79 30.31
N ALA A 42 40.05 -38.83 31.09
CA ALA A 42 40.90 -38.75 32.27
C ALA A 42 42.41 -38.77 31.94
N ALA A 43 42.77 -39.25 30.76
CA ALA A 43 44.11 -39.13 30.18
C ALA A 43 43.99 -38.91 28.67
N GLN A 44 45.01 -38.29 28.08
CA GLN A 44 45.03 -38.04 26.63
C GLN A 44 45.99 -39.04 25.95
N PRO A 45 45.54 -39.78 24.92
CA PRO A 45 46.46 -40.52 24.06
C PRO A 45 47.28 -39.53 23.22
N ASP A 46 48.58 -39.77 23.08
CA ASP A 46 49.44 -39.01 22.17
C ASP A 46 49.16 -39.39 20.70
N LEU A 47 49.88 -38.76 19.77
CA LEU A 47 49.65 -38.97 18.34
C LEU A 47 49.93 -40.42 17.92
N ASP A 48 50.99 -41.03 18.46
CA ASP A 48 51.36 -42.41 18.14
C ASP A 48 50.32 -43.40 18.69
N THR A 49 49.84 -43.15 19.91
CA THR A 49 48.74 -43.91 20.53
C THR A 49 47.44 -43.74 19.74
N LEU A 50 47.13 -42.53 19.25
CA LEU A 50 45.96 -42.29 18.40
C LEU A 50 46.05 -43.06 17.07
N GLN A 51 47.24 -43.13 16.46
CA GLN A 51 47.47 -43.95 15.26
C GLN A 51 47.31 -45.45 15.57
N ALA A 52 47.84 -45.91 16.69
CA ALA A 52 47.70 -47.30 17.14
C ALA A 52 46.23 -47.66 17.40
N ILE A 53 45.47 -46.78 18.06
CA ILE A 53 44.02 -46.92 18.27
C ILE A 53 43.30 -46.99 16.92
N ALA A 54 43.62 -46.10 15.99
CA ALA A 54 43.03 -46.09 14.66
C ALA A 54 43.31 -47.40 13.91
N ALA A 55 44.54 -47.91 13.98
CA ALA A 55 44.94 -49.19 13.36
C ALA A 55 44.26 -50.41 14.02
N ALA A 56 44.17 -50.46 15.36
CA ALA A 56 43.54 -51.55 16.10
C ALA A 56 42.03 -51.63 15.86
N LEU A 57 41.42 -50.50 15.54
CA LEU A 57 40.03 -50.40 15.10
C LEU A 57 39.96 -50.58 13.56
N GLY A 58 40.97 -50.23 12.77
CA GLY A 58 40.87 -50.23 11.31
C GLY A 58 39.97 -49.09 10.82
N VAL A 59 40.19 -47.89 11.35
CA VAL A 59 39.69 -46.61 10.80
C VAL A 59 40.88 -45.71 10.47
N GLU A 60 40.61 -44.63 9.74
CA GLU A 60 41.54 -43.52 9.63
C GLU A 60 41.71 -42.80 10.97
N VAL A 61 42.93 -42.32 11.26
CA VAL A 61 43.20 -41.54 12.49
C VAL A 61 42.33 -40.29 12.59
N THR A 62 41.91 -39.74 11.44
CA THR A 62 40.99 -38.61 11.36
C THR A 62 39.60 -38.94 11.91
N GLU A 63 39.12 -40.18 11.80
CA GLU A 63 37.85 -40.61 12.39
C GLU A 63 37.92 -40.71 13.91
N VAL A 64 39.09 -41.07 14.46
CA VAL A 64 39.32 -41.06 15.92
C VAL A 64 39.35 -39.62 16.44
N ILE A 65 40.00 -38.71 15.69
CA ILE A 65 40.18 -37.31 16.08
C ILE A 65 38.88 -36.50 15.90
N TYR A 66 38.29 -36.53 14.71
CA TYR A 66 37.17 -35.67 14.30
C TYR A 66 35.81 -36.38 14.31
N GLY A 67 35.79 -37.71 14.42
CA GLY A 67 34.58 -38.52 14.33
C GLY A 67 34.23 -38.89 12.89
N THR A 68 33.54 -40.00 12.70
CA THR A 68 33.05 -40.42 11.38
C THR A 68 32.06 -39.37 10.86
N PRO A 69 32.33 -38.71 9.72
CA PRO A 69 31.39 -37.75 9.15
C PRO A 69 30.08 -38.45 8.80
N PRO A 70 28.91 -37.81 8.97
CA PRO A 70 27.65 -38.40 8.57
C PRO A 70 27.70 -38.76 7.08
N PRO A 71 27.11 -39.90 6.66
CA PRO A 71 27.14 -40.32 5.27
C PRO A 71 26.65 -39.19 4.36
N ALA A 72 27.36 -38.92 3.27
CA ALA A 72 27.03 -37.83 2.34
C ALA A 72 25.56 -37.88 1.83
N ALA A 73 24.96 -39.07 1.81
CA ALA A 73 23.55 -39.26 1.46
C ALA A 73 22.56 -38.65 2.48
N VAL A 74 22.88 -38.68 3.78
CA VAL A 74 21.99 -38.16 4.85
C VAL A 74 21.99 -36.63 4.87
N THR A 75 23.15 -36.00 4.68
CA THR A 75 23.27 -34.54 4.61
C THR A 75 22.56 -33.97 3.38
N GLY A 76 22.61 -34.67 2.23
CA GLY A 76 21.86 -34.31 1.04
C GLY A 76 20.34 -34.40 1.20
N ALA A 77 19.84 -35.48 1.81
CA ALA A 77 18.40 -35.69 2.01
C ALA A 77 17.78 -34.64 2.96
N VAL A 78 18.46 -34.33 4.06
CA VAL A 78 18.02 -33.30 5.02
C VAL A 78 18.02 -31.92 4.35
N ARG A 79 19.08 -31.55 3.64
CA ARG A 79 19.16 -30.27 2.91
C ARG A 79 18.05 -30.14 1.86
N ARG A 80 17.76 -31.21 1.09
CA ARG A 80 16.65 -31.22 0.11
C ARG A 80 15.30 -31.00 0.78
N ARG A 81 15.05 -31.60 1.95
CA ARG A 81 13.79 -31.43 2.69
C ARG A 81 13.61 -29.99 3.21
N TRP A 82 14.67 -29.37 3.72
CA TRP A 82 14.63 -27.96 4.14
C TRP A 82 14.43 -26.99 2.96
N LEU A 83 15.08 -27.26 1.82
CA LEU A 83 14.86 -26.47 0.60
C LEU A 83 13.41 -26.58 0.09
N ILE A 84 12.84 -27.79 0.06
CA ILE A 84 11.46 -27.99 -0.40
C ILE A 84 10.46 -27.33 0.55
N THR A 85 10.62 -27.53 1.86
CA THR A 85 9.73 -26.92 2.86
C THR A 85 9.81 -25.39 2.86
N GLY A 86 11.02 -24.83 2.76
CA GLY A 86 11.21 -23.39 2.60
C GLY A 86 10.60 -22.86 1.31
N ALA A 87 10.79 -23.53 0.18
CA ALA A 87 10.21 -23.14 -1.09
C ALA A 87 8.67 -23.19 -1.06
N LEU A 88 8.07 -24.21 -0.44
CA LEU A 88 6.62 -24.32 -0.27
C LEU A 88 6.06 -23.21 0.63
N ALA A 89 6.78 -22.85 1.70
CA ALA A 89 6.38 -21.76 2.57
C ALA A 89 6.41 -20.40 1.82
N VAL A 90 7.46 -20.14 1.04
CA VAL A 90 7.57 -18.93 0.20
C VAL A 90 6.47 -18.90 -0.86
N LEU A 91 6.22 -20.03 -1.53
CA LEU A 91 5.14 -20.15 -2.51
C LEU A 91 3.77 -19.90 -1.87
N GLY A 92 3.51 -20.49 -0.70
CA GLY A 92 2.27 -20.28 0.06
C GLY A 92 2.07 -18.82 0.45
N ALA A 93 3.12 -18.15 0.91
CA ALA A 93 3.08 -16.71 1.21
C ALA A 93 2.80 -15.87 -0.05
N ALA A 94 3.45 -16.18 -1.17
CA ALA A 94 3.21 -15.48 -2.43
C ALA A 94 1.77 -15.66 -2.93
N VAL A 95 1.22 -16.87 -2.85
CA VAL A 95 -0.18 -17.16 -3.19
C VAL A 95 -1.13 -16.39 -2.26
N LEU A 96 -0.85 -16.36 -0.95
CA LEU A 96 -1.68 -15.62 0.00
C LEU A 96 -1.68 -14.11 -0.30
N ILE A 97 -0.52 -13.52 -0.57
CA ILE A 97 -0.40 -12.11 -0.95
C ILE A 97 -1.19 -11.84 -2.24
N TYR A 98 -1.08 -12.74 -3.23
CA TYR A 98 -1.82 -12.63 -4.48
C TYR A 98 -3.34 -12.71 -4.26
N LEU A 99 -3.82 -13.62 -3.39
CA LEU A 99 -5.24 -13.71 -3.05
C LEU A 99 -5.75 -12.45 -2.32
N VAL A 100 -4.97 -11.90 -1.39
CA VAL A 100 -5.30 -10.63 -0.73
C VAL A 100 -5.37 -9.49 -1.74
N TYR A 101 -4.44 -9.45 -2.70
CA TYR A 101 -4.47 -8.48 -3.79
C TYR A 101 -5.73 -8.64 -4.66
N LEU A 102 -6.08 -9.86 -5.06
CA LEU A 102 -7.30 -10.14 -5.83
C LEU A 102 -8.58 -9.71 -5.06
N LEU A 103 -8.63 -9.97 -3.75
CA LEU A 103 -9.73 -9.53 -2.90
C LEU A 103 -9.82 -8.01 -2.80
N ALA A 104 -8.68 -7.32 -2.65
CA ALA A 104 -8.62 -5.86 -2.59
C ALA A 104 -8.92 -5.19 -3.95
N PHE A 105 -8.59 -5.86 -5.05
CA PHE A 105 -8.90 -5.40 -6.39
C PHE A 105 -10.40 -5.58 -6.70
N SER A 106 -10.94 -6.78 -6.48
CA SER A 106 -12.35 -7.10 -6.69
C SER A 106 -13.31 -6.35 -5.77
N ASN A 107 -12.84 -5.86 -4.61
CA ASN A 107 -13.67 -5.07 -3.70
C ASN A 107 -13.62 -3.55 -3.95
N GLY A 108 -12.98 -3.11 -5.03
CA GLY A 108 -12.87 -1.70 -5.42
C GLY A 108 -11.98 -0.84 -4.53
N ALA A 109 -11.34 -1.39 -3.50
CA ALA A 109 -10.48 -0.63 -2.59
C ALA A 109 -9.23 -0.12 -3.30
N VAL A 110 -8.59 -0.94 -4.14
CA VAL A 110 -7.41 -0.53 -4.90
C VAL A 110 -7.75 0.52 -5.95
N GLY A 111 -8.80 0.27 -6.74
CA GLY A 111 -9.26 1.20 -7.80
C GLY A 111 -9.68 2.56 -7.24
N THR A 112 -10.54 2.57 -6.23
CA THR A 112 -10.98 3.82 -5.57
C THR A 112 -9.81 4.57 -4.95
N ARG A 113 -8.83 3.85 -4.36
CA ARG A 113 -7.66 4.50 -3.77
C ARG A 113 -6.78 5.17 -4.82
N ARG A 114 -6.59 4.54 -5.99
CA ARG A 114 -5.72 5.01 -7.06
C ARG A 114 -6.37 6.12 -7.89
N ASP A 115 -7.58 5.90 -8.36
CA ASP A 115 -8.21 6.70 -9.41
C ASP A 115 -9.43 7.50 -8.94
N GLY A 116 -9.85 7.33 -7.68
CA GLY A 116 -10.83 8.23 -7.08
C GLY A 116 -12.27 8.01 -7.54
N PHE A 117 -13.02 9.11 -7.69
CA PHE A 117 -14.38 9.11 -8.23
C PHE A 117 -14.46 8.55 -9.66
N ARG A 118 -13.43 8.77 -10.48
CA ARG A 118 -13.38 8.28 -11.86
C ARG A 118 -13.44 6.76 -11.94
N TYR A 119 -12.78 6.05 -11.03
CA TYR A 119 -12.94 4.58 -10.93
C TYR A 119 -14.37 4.17 -10.60
N GLN A 120 -15.07 4.91 -9.73
CA GLN A 120 -16.45 4.60 -9.36
C GLN A 120 -17.46 4.96 -10.46
N LEU A 121 -17.09 5.81 -11.42
CA LEU A 121 -17.86 6.09 -12.63
C LEU A 121 -17.65 5.01 -13.71
N GLU A 122 -16.43 4.45 -13.78
CA GLU A 122 -16.07 3.42 -14.77
C GLU A 122 -16.49 2.01 -14.36
N ASP A 123 -16.44 1.70 -13.07
CA ASP A 123 -16.67 0.36 -12.54
C ASP A 123 -18.18 0.08 -12.36
N GLY A 124 -18.70 -0.89 -13.12
CA GLY A 124 -20.11 -1.25 -13.13
C GLY A 124 -20.67 -1.80 -11.80
N ALA A 125 -19.84 -1.98 -10.76
CA ALA A 125 -20.34 -2.31 -9.42
C ALA A 125 -20.86 -1.09 -8.65
N TYR A 126 -20.56 0.13 -9.11
CA TYR A 126 -21.02 1.37 -8.51
C TYR A 126 -22.21 1.93 -9.29
N HIS A 127 -23.14 2.51 -8.53
CA HIS A 127 -24.25 3.28 -9.05
C HIS A 127 -24.04 4.74 -8.70
N THR A 128 -24.52 5.62 -9.59
CA THR A 128 -24.40 7.07 -9.45
C THR A 128 -25.77 7.73 -9.46
N THR A 129 -25.93 8.78 -8.66
CA THR A 129 -27.06 9.70 -8.73
C THR A 129 -26.58 11.13 -8.60
N VAL A 130 -27.31 12.05 -9.22
CA VAL A 130 -27.05 13.49 -9.18
C VAL A 130 -28.33 14.19 -8.72
N TYR A 131 -28.20 15.09 -7.76
CA TYR A 131 -29.30 15.93 -7.29
C TYR A 131 -28.90 17.40 -7.41
N THR A 132 -29.79 18.26 -7.89
CA THR A 132 -29.55 19.71 -7.85
C THR A 132 -29.89 20.27 -6.48
N LEU A 133 -28.99 21.07 -5.91
CA LEU A 133 -29.22 21.84 -4.69
C LEU A 133 -30.03 23.09 -5.05
N THR A 134 -31.16 23.27 -4.37
CA THR A 134 -32.07 24.40 -4.62
C THR A 134 -31.67 25.68 -3.91
N ASP A 135 -30.89 25.58 -2.83
CA ASP A 135 -30.54 26.75 -2.02
C ASP A 135 -29.26 27.42 -2.56
N PRO A 136 -29.28 28.75 -2.78
CA PRO A 136 -28.08 29.51 -3.12
C PRO A 136 -27.02 29.40 -2.03
N ARG A 137 -25.74 29.45 -2.44
CA ARG A 137 -24.59 29.50 -1.54
C ARG A 137 -23.85 30.80 -1.76
N THR A 138 -23.54 31.50 -0.68
CA THR A 138 -22.88 32.81 -0.75
C THR A 138 -21.55 32.77 -0.03
N VAL A 139 -20.54 33.38 -0.63
CA VAL A 139 -19.20 33.58 -0.04
C VAL A 139 -18.76 35.02 -0.28
N GLU A 140 -18.09 35.61 0.70
CA GLU A 140 -17.48 36.93 0.56
C GLU A 140 -16.03 36.81 0.14
N VAL A 141 -15.61 37.64 -0.82
CA VAL A 141 -14.23 37.75 -1.29
C VAL A 141 -13.80 39.21 -1.33
N GLU A 142 -12.54 39.48 -1.06
CA GLU A 142 -11.95 40.81 -1.10
C GLU A 142 -11.19 41.02 -2.43
N LEU A 143 -11.67 41.95 -3.25
CA LEU A 143 -11.02 42.27 -4.54
C LEU A 143 -9.73 43.06 -4.33
N SER A 144 -9.63 43.82 -3.24
CA SER A 144 -8.43 44.60 -2.89
C SER A 144 -7.27 43.74 -2.42
N ASP A 145 -7.55 42.58 -1.84
CA ASP A 145 -6.55 41.57 -1.46
C ASP A 145 -7.06 40.17 -1.84
N PRO A 146 -6.90 39.77 -3.12
CA PRO A 146 -7.39 38.49 -3.60
C PRO A 146 -6.82 37.30 -2.83
N SER A 147 -5.59 37.43 -2.32
CA SER A 147 -4.92 36.39 -1.57
C SER A 147 -5.59 36.08 -0.23
N SER A 148 -6.21 37.07 0.41
CA SER A 148 -6.95 36.89 1.66
C SER A 148 -8.25 36.09 1.48
N SER A 149 -8.76 36.01 0.25
CA SER A 149 -10.00 35.32 -0.09
C SER A 149 -9.80 33.82 -0.33
N ILE A 150 -8.56 33.38 -0.50
CA ILE A 150 -8.24 31.98 -0.76
C ILE A 150 -8.50 31.15 0.50
N GLY A 151 -9.25 30.06 0.34
CA GLY A 151 -9.71 29.21 1.43
C GLY A 151 -11.07 29.60 2.01
N SER A 152 -11.67 30.72 1.57
CA SER A 152 -13.04 31.08 1.95
C SER A 152 -14.01 29.97 1.54
N VAL A 153 -14.90 29.59 2.47
CA VAL A 153 -15.80 28.44 2.32
C VAL A 153 -17.12 28.88 1.72
N LEU A 154 -17.44 28.39 0.53
CA LEU A 154 -18.75 28.55 -0.11
C LEU A 154 -19.76 27.51 0.39
N TYR A 155 -19.29 26.28 0.59
CA TYR A 155 -20.11 25.16 1.02
C TYR A 155 -19.32 24.20 1.89
N GLN A 156 -19.94 23.67 2.93
CA GLN A 156 -19.40 22.55 3.70
C GLN A 156 -20.55 21.74 4.33
N ASN A 157 -20.40 20.41 4.42
CA ASN A 157 -21.36 19.55 5.10
C ASN A 157 -20.70 18.53 6.03
N ASP A 158 -21.52 17.86 6.83
CA ASP A 158 -21.12 16.81 7.78
C ASP A 158 -20.65 15.51 7.09
N LYS A 159 -20.85 15.38 5.78
CA LYS A 159 -20.43 14.23 4.98
C LYS A 159 -19.04 14.40 4.38
N GLY A 160 -18.36 15.51 4.67
CA GLY A 160 -17.01 15.78 4.19
C GLY A 160 -16.94 16.30 2.77
N CYS A 161 -18.03 16.92 2.27
CA CYS A 161 -17.97 17.73 1.05
C CYS A 161 -17.71 19.18 1.42
N SER A 162 -16.85 19.86 0.65
CA SER A 162 -16.61 21.29 0.77
C SER A 162 -16.35 21.92 -0.58
N ILE A 163 -16.73 23.19 -0.72
CA ILE A 163 -16.34 24.04 -1.84
C ILE A 163 -15.67 25.28 -1.26
N THR A 164 -14.45 25.55 -1.69
CA THR A 164 -13.64 26.69 -1.25
C THR A 164 -13.16 27.51 -2.42
N VAL A 165 -12.93 28.80 -2.21
CA VAL A 165 -12.24 29.65 -3.19
C VAL A 165 -10.76 29.22 -3.24
N SER A 166 -10.31 28.68 -4.36
CA SER A 166 -8.91 28.27 -4.57
C SER A 166 -8.11 29.28 -5.38
N GLY A 167 -8.78 30.14 -6.13
CA GLY A 167 -8.17 31.22 -6.91
C GLY A 167 -9.08 32.43 -7.00
N LEU A 168 -8.48 33.62 -6.99
CA LEU A 168 -9.12 34.88 -7.31
C LEU A 168 -8.06 35.78 -7.96
N GLU A 169 -8.22 36.07 -9.24
CA GLU A 169 -7.22 36.80 -10.03
C GLU A 169 -7.84 37.50 -11.24
N GLN A 170 -7.11 38.44 -11.84
CA GLN A 170 -7.52 39.05 -13.10
C GLN A 170 -6.82 38.36 -14.28
N LEU A 171 -7.61 37.80 -15.20
CA LEU A 171 -7.14 37.22 -16.45
C LEU A 171 -7.65 38.06 -17.61
N ASN A 172 -6.72 38.61 -18.41
CA ASN A 172 -7.04 39.50 -19.54
C ASN A 172 -7.93 40.70 -19.15
N GLY A 173 -7.71 41.26 -17.96
CA GLY A 173 -8.46 42.42 -17.45
C GLY A 173 -9.85 42.09 -16.92
N ARG A 174 -10.19 40.81 -16.74
CA ARG A 174 -11.46 40.36 -16.15
C ARG A 174 -11.19 39.59 -14.86
N TRP A 175 -11.98 39.85 -13.83
CA TRP A 175 -11.91 39.07 -12.60
C TRP A 175 -12.41 37.64 -12.79
N VAL A 176 -11.60 36.67 -12.39
CA VAL A 176 -11.90 35.25 -12.38
C VAL A 176 -11.80 34.72 -10.95
N VAL A 177 -12.84 34.01 -10.51
CA VAL A 177 -12.83 33.22 -9.28
C VAL A 177 -12.81 31.74 -9.65
N THR A 178 -11.99 30.97 -8.95
CA THR A 178 -11.92 29.51 -9.08
C THR A 178 -12.37 28.89 -7.77
N PHE A 179 -13.30 27.96 -7.87
CA PHE A 179 -13.78 27.15 -6.77
C PHE A 179 -13.20 25.75 -6.88
N GLN A 180 -12.62 25.28 -5.78
CA GLN A 180 -12.21 23.89 -5.62
C GLN A 180 -13.28 23.15 -4.83
N ALA A 181 -13.89 22.15 -5.47
CA ALA A 181 -14.80 21.23 -4.82
C ALA A 181 -14.06 19.99 -4.36
N GLU A 182 -14.24 19.61 -3.10
CA GLU A 182 -13.73 18.38 -2.52
C GLU A 182 -14.89 17.55 -1.96
N GLY A 183 -14.84 16.25 -2.22
CA GLY A 183 -15.81 15.27 -1.77
C GLY A 183 -15.18 14.21 -0.88
N ALA A 184 -16.03 13.47 -0.18
CA ALA A 184 -15.63 12.32 0.60
C ALA A 184 -15.76 11.03 -0.21
N LEU A 185 -14.76 10.16 -0.11
CA LEU A 185 -14.67 8.95 -0.92
C LEU A 185 -14.15 7.76 -0.12
N ASN A 186 -14.79 6.60 -0.29
CA ASN A 186 -14.31 5.32 0.20
C ASN A 186 -14.74 4.16 -0.73
N ARG A 187 -14.32 2.92 -0.42
CA ARG A 187 -14.59 1.72 -1.24
C ARG A 187 -16.08 1.32 -1.36
N LEU A 188 -16.96 1.94 -0.59
CA LEU A 188 -18.41 1.69 -0.62
C LEU A 188 -19.15 2.75 -1.42
N GLY A 189 -18.49 3.85 -1.76
CA GLY A 189 -19.10 4.99 -2.43
C GLY A 189 -18.46 6.31 -1.98
N GLY A 190 -19.05 7.40 -2.44
CA GLY A 190 -18.57 8.74 -2.20
C GLY A 190 -19.66 9.77 -2.46
N ARG A 191 -19.36 11.00 -2.07
CA ARG A 191 -20.23 12.15 -2.26
C ARG A 191 -19.40 13.37 -2.59
N LEU A 192 -19.78 14.09 -3.64
CA LEU A 192 -19.15 15.31 -4.10
C LEU A 192 -20.24 16.35 -4.31
N VAL A 193 -20.02 17.56 -3.80
CA VAL A 193 -20.86 18.71 -4.14
C VAL A 193 -20.02 19.64 -5.01
N SER A 194 -20.47 19.92 -6.23
CA SER A 194 -19.69 20.69 -7.21
C SER A 194 -20.60 21.46 -8.18
N GLY A 195 -20.01 22.39 -8.93
CA GLY A 195 -20.66 23.06 -10.05
C GLY A 195 -20.57 22.31 -11.37
N CYS A 196 -19.72 21.28 -11.48
CA CYS A 196 -19.59 20.48 -12.70
C CYS A 196 -19.45 18.99 -12.37
N TYR A 197 -19.78 18.14 -13.35
CA TYR A 197 -19.67 16.69 -13.25
C TYR A 197 -19.06 16.10 -14.52
N GLU A 198 -18.64 14.84 -14.41
CA GLU A 198 -18.29 14.04 -15.57
C GLU A 198 -19.36 13.01 -15.86
N GLU A 199 -19.70 12.90 -17.14
CA GLU A 199 -20.54 11.84 -17.66
C GLU A 199 -19.79 11.04 -18.73
N ARG A 200 -20.16 9.76 -18.84
CA ARG A 200 -19.60 8.86 -19.84
C ARG A 200 -20.20 9.22 -21.20
N ALA A 201 -19.37 9.54 -22.19
CA ALA A 201 -19.88 9.85 -23.52
C ALA A 201 -20.46 8.60 -24.20
N ASP A 202 -21.65 8.74 -24.81
CA ASP A 202 -22.40 7.63 -25.43
C ASP A 202 -21.62 6.84 -26.48
N ASP A 203 -20.71 7.49 -27.22
CA ASP A 203 -20.06 6.92 -28.41
C ASP A 203 -18.68 6.27 -28.17
N SER A 204 -18.16 6.24 -26.93
CA SER A 204 -16.87 5.59 -26.66
C SER A 204 -16.75 5.01 -25.26
N LEU A 205 -16.17 3.80 -25.18
CA LEU A 205 -15.96 3.08 -23.93
C LEU A 205 -14.94 3.76 -22.98
N SER A 206 -14.26 4.82 -23.41
CA SER A 206 -13.15 5.44 -22.67
C SER A 206 -13.10 6.96 -22.72
N SER A 207 -14.16 7.66 -23.17
CA SER A 207 -14.19 9.12 -23.20
C SER A 207 -15.21 9.66 -22.21
N PHE A 208 -14.74 10.50 -21.28
CA PHE A 208 -15.57 11.30 -20.39
C PHE A 208 -15.73 12.70 -20.95
N ARG A 209 -16.91 13.29 -20.75
CA ARG A 209 -17.15 14.71 -20.99
C ARG A 209 -17.40 15.38 -19.66
N VAL A 210 -16.78 16.54 -19.48
CA VAL A 210 -17.05 17.43 -18.34
C VAL A 210 -18.19 18.35 -18.73
N GLU A 211 -19.23 18.41 -17.92
CA GLU A 211 -20.39 19.27 -18.13
C GLU A 211 -20.63 20.12 -16.87
N ALA A 212 -21.03 21.38 -17.09
CA ALA A 212 -21.51 22.22 -16.01
C ALA A 212 -22.89 21.71 -15.55
N ALA A 213 -23.18 21.86 -14.25
CA ALA A 213 -24.48 21.50 -13.72
C ALA A 213 -25.60 22.33 -14.36
N ASP A 214 -26.75 21.68 -14.59
CA ASP A 214 -27.93 22.36 -15.09
C ASP A 214 -28.38 23.48 -14.14
N GLY A 215 -28.50 24.68 -14.67
CA GLY A 215 -28.87 25.87 -13.89
C GLY A 215 -27.74 26.46 -13.06
N LEU A 216 -26.50 26.00 -13.23
CA LEU A 216 -25.34 26.58 -12.57
C LEU A 216 -25.18 28.05 -12.96
N SER A 217 -25.14 28.94 -11.97
CA SER A 217 -24.93 30.36 -12.20
C SER A 217 -24.21 31.04 -11.02
N LEU A 218 -23.56 32.17 -11.32
CA LEU A 218 -22.93 33.04 -10.34
C LEU A 218 -23.60 34.42 -10.41
N THR A 219 -23.92 35.00 -9.26
CA THR A 219 -24.26 36.41 -9.10
C THR A 219 -23.23 37.08 -8.19
N THR A 220 -22.60 38.13 -8.70
CA THR A 220 -21.61 38.93 -7.95
C THR A 220 -22.26 40.22 -7.50
N ALA A 221 -22.22 40.54 -6.21
CA ALA A 221 -22.69 41.80 -5.67
C ALA A 221 -21.56 42.62 -5.04
N VAL A 222 -21.37 43.86 -5.49
CA VAL A 222 -20.35 44.80 -4.99
C VAL A 222 -21.00 46.17 -4.80
N GLY A 223 -20.81 46.79 -3.64
CA GLY A 223 -21.30 48.15 -3.38
C GLY A 223 -22.82 48.34 -3.54
N GLY A 224 -23.61 47.28 -3.38
CA GLY A 224 -25.08 47.31 -3.52
C GLY A 224 -25.60 47.15 -4.95
N GLN A 225 -24.71 46.96 -5.93
CA GLN A 225 -25.05 46.56 -7.29
C GLN A 225 -24.76 45.07 -7.49
N SER A 226 -25.52 44.41 -8.37
CA SER A 226 -25.37 42.99 -8.68
C SER A 226 -25.23 42.75 -10.17
N TRP A 227 -24.33 41.84 -10.52
CA TRP A 227 -24.06 41.42 -11.89
C TRP A 227 -24.13 39.90 -12.00
N ALA A 228 -24.60 39.41 -13.15
CA ALA A 228 -24.52 38.00 -13.48
C ALA A 228 -23.09 37.67 -13.94
N GLY A 229 -22.45 36.72 -13.28
CA GLY A 229 -21.17 36.17 -13.70
C GLY A 229 -21.32 35.24 -14.90
N GLU A 230 -20.20 34.97 -15.57
CA GLU A 230 -20.15 34.07 -16.72
C GLU A 230 -19.29 32.85 -16.37
N LEU A 231 -19.72 31.65 -16.77
CA LEU A 231 -18.90 30.45 -16.59
C LEU A 231 -17.59 30.61 -17.39
N ALA A 232 -16.46 30.51 -16.71
CA ALA A 232 -15.15 30.69 -17.30
C ALA A 232 -14.54 29.36 -17.73
N ASP A 233 -14.53 28.38 -16.83
CA ASP A 233 -13.89 27.10 -17.05
C ASP A 233 -14.45 26.00 -16.13
N ILE A 234 -14.35 24.75 -16.56
CA ILE A 234 -14.71 23.55 -15.79
C ILE A 234 -13.64 22.49 -15.96
N GLN A 235 -13.18 21.92 -14.85
CA GLN A 235 -12.11 20.94 -14.85
C GLN A 235 -12.64 19.51 -14.65
N PRO A 236 -11.97 18.50 -15.23
CA PRO A 236 -12.31 17.10 -15.03
C PRO A 236 -12.16 16.68 -13.57
N LEU A 237 -12.75 15.54 -13.23
CA LEU A 237 -12.62 14.92 -11.91
C LEU A 237 -11.17 14.52 -11.66
N GLY A 238 -10.60 15.15 -10.64
CA GLY A 238 -9.45 14.65 -9.93
C GLY A 238 -9.81 13.43 -9.07
N ARG A 239 -9.01 13.18 -8.04
CA ARG A 239 -9.20 12.00 -7.19
C ARG A 239 -10.45 12.09 -6.32
N THR A 240 -10.72 13.24 -5.73
CA THR A 240 -11.81 13.45 -4.76
C THR A 240 -12.72 14.62 -5.10
N GLY A 241 -12.53 15.25 -6.25
CA GLY A 241 -13.25 16.48 -6.59
C GLY A 241 -12.73 17.09 -7.88
N ASN A 242 -13.11 18.33 -8.14
CA ASN A 242 -12.82 19.07 -9.35
C ASN A 242 -12.91 20.58 -9.09
N ASP A 243 -12.50 21.35 -10.09
CA ASP A 243 -12.51 22.80 -10.04
C ASP A 243 -13.48 23.35 -11.09
N PHE A 244 -14.07 24.50 -10.78
CA PHE A 244 -14.87 25.27 -11.72
C PHE A 244 -14.70 26.76 -11.46
N SER A 245 -14.72 27.56 -12.52
CA SER A 245 -14.38 28.97 -12.46
C SER A 245 -15.43 29.84 -13.14
N PHE A 246 -15.57 31.06 -12.64
CA PHE A 246 -16.44 32.08 -13.21
C PHE A 246 -15.69 33.38 -13.42
N TYR A 247 -16.05 34.10 -14.47
CA TYR A 247 -15.85 35.54 -14.53
C TYR A 247 -16.85 36.19 -13.58
N LEU A 248 -16.37 37.07 -12.70
CA LEU A 248 -17.22 37.74 -11.72
C LEU A 248 -18.24 38.68 -12.37
N PHE A 249 -17.87 39.27 -13.51
CA PHE A 249 -18.65 40.28 -14.21
C PHE A 249 -18.92 39.85 -15.67
N PRO A 250 -20.05 40.31 -16.26
CA PRO A 250 -20.42 39.97 -17.62
C PRO A 250 -19.45 40.60 -18.62
N SER A 251 -19.31 39.96 -19.77
CA SER A 251 -18.49 40.46 -20.86
C SER A 251 -18.99 41.83 -21.35
N GLY A 252 -18.07 42.77 -21.51
CA GLY A 252 -18.37 44.13 -21.99
C GLY A 252 -18.80 45.13 -20.92
N LEU A 253 -18.66 44.82 -19.62
CA LEU A 253 -18.74 45.84 -18.57
C LEU A 253 -17.53 46.78 -18.70
N GLU A 254 -17.77 48.08 -18.93
CA GLU A 254 -16.71 49.06 -19.18
C GLU A 254 -15.82 49.30 -17.94
N ASP A 255 -16.45 49.40 -16.77
CA ASP A 255 -15.77 49.64 -15.48
C ASP A 255 -16.09 48.50 -14.50
N GLU A 256 -15.26 47.44 -14.50
CA GLU A 256 -15.34 46.41 -13.46
C GLU A 256 -14.91 47.00 -12.10
N PRO A 257 -15.59 46.65 -10.99
CA PRO A 257 -15.10 47.00 -9.66
C PRO A 257 -13.67 46.51 -9.43
N GLU A 258 -12.73 47.45 -9.24
CA GLU A 258 -11.32 47.12 -8.99
C GLU A 258 -11.00 46.85 -7.51
N SER A 259 -11.89 47.22 -6.60
CA SER A 259 -11.65 47.14 -5.15
C SER A 259 -12.93 46.95 -4.34
N GLY A 260 -12.77 46.42 -3.12
CA GLY A 260 -13.83 46.20 -2.16
C GLY A 260 -14.29 44.75 -2.04
N THR A 261 -15.15 44.53 -1.05
CA THR A 261 -15.71 43.21 -0.74
C THR A 261 -16.84 42.87 -1.71
N ALA A 262 -16.68 41.75 -2.42
CA ALA A 262 -17.68 41.18 -3.30
C ALA A 262 -18.40 39.99 -2.64
N SER A 263 -19.71 39.98 -2.70
CA SER A 263 -20.55 38.86 -2.27
C SER A 263 -20.89 37.99 -3.49
N LEU A 264 -20.38 36.76 -3.50
CA LEU A 264 -20.52 35.81 -4.59
C LEU A 264 -21.60 34.79 -4.24
N THR A 265 -22.71 34.81 -4.96
CA THR A 265 -23.82 33.86 -4.77
C THR A 265 -23.87 32.86 -5.92
N VAL A 266 -23.67 31.58 -5.60
CA VAL A 266 -23.69 30.46 -6.55
C VAL A 266 -24.98 29.67 -6.39
N GLU A 267 -25.65 29.41 -7.51
CA GLU A 267 -26.87 28.61 -7.61
C GLU A 267 -26.65 27.43 -8.56
N GLY A 268 -27.48 26.38 -8.45
CA GLY A 268 -27.43 25.22 -9.35
C GLY A 268 -26.29 24.25 -9.07
N LEU A 269 -25.69 24.28 -7.87
CA LEU A 269 -24.73 23.25 -7.44
C LEU A 269 -25.39 21.86 -7.44
N ILE A 270 -24.62 20.82 -7.72
CA ILE A 270 -25.08 19.44 -7.69
C ILE A 270 -24.47 18.65 -6.55
N ASP A 271 -25.22 17.69 -6.04
CA ASP A 271 -24.82 16.67 -5.09
C ASP A 271 -24.71 15.33 -5.83
N PHE A 272 -23.49 15.02 -6.23
CA PHE A 272 -23.11 13.78 -6.90
C PHE A 272 -22.82 12.70 -5.86
N ARG A 273 -23.49 11.55 -5.99
CA ARG A 273 -23.36 10.42 -5.07
C ARG A 273 -23.02 9.16 -5.83
N THR A 274 -22.08 8.40 -5.27
CA THR A 274 -21.76 7.05 -5.71
C THR A 274 -21.99 6.07 -4.56
N TRP A 275 -22.50 4.88 -4.86
CA TRP A 275 -22.55 3.79 -3.89
C TRP A 275 -22.43 2.45 -4.58
N ARG A 276 -21.89 1.47 -3.86
CA ARG A 276 -21.67 0.12 -4.36
C ARG A 276 -22.77 -0.82 -3.91
N ASN A 277 -23.42 -1.51 -4.83
CA ASN A 277 -24.42 -2.52 -4.48
C ASN A 277 -23.76 -3.82 -4.03
N TRP A 278 -24.17 -4.35 -2.87
CA TRP A 278 -23.68 -5.62 -2.30
C TRP A 278 -24.49 -6.84 -2.73
N ARG A 279 -25.32 -6.74 -3.78
CA ARG A 279 -26.02 -7.92 -4.30
C ARG A 279 -25.04 -8.84 -5.02
N PHE A 280 -24.35 -9.64 -4.21
CA PHE A 280 -23.74 -10.90 -4.62
C PHE A 280 -24.84 -11.80 -5.20
N TRP A 281 -24.73 -12.12 -6.50
CA TRP A 281 -25.46 -13.17 -7.22
C TRP A 281 -26.98 -12.98 -7.35
N GLY A 282 -27.42 -12.71 -8.57
CA GLY A 282 -28.72 -13.17 -9.09
C GLY A 282 -28.48 -14.39 -9.96
#